data_AF-A6RE28-F1
#
_entry.id   AF-A6RE28-F1
#
_cell.length_a   1.000
_cell.length_b   1.000
_cell.length_c   1.000
_cell.angle_alpha   90.00
_cell.angle_beta   90.00
_cell.angle_gamma   90.00
#
_symmetry.space_group_name_H-M   'P 1'
#
loop_
_entity.id
_entity.type
_entity.pdbx_description
1 polymer ?
#
loop_
_entity_poly.entity_id
_entity_poly.type
_entity_poly.pdbx_seq_one_letter_code
_entity_poly.pdbx_strand_id
1 'polypeptide(L)'
;MTTKMKMKIKIKIKMAWREPQPGTSGVKPIRIAYVRSLGQVKKQPQFAGFPLKTVTRYGTIASAFGATAGIFAVFFFGEVPRVRKDILMNIPVIGGYWERSIPPEDNVSTSDIRCLLAHPMIII
;
A
#
# COMPACT_ATOMS: atom_id res chain seq x y z
N MET A 1 82.53 -17.40 -22.43
CA MET A 1 81.10 -17.07 -22.18
C MET A 1 80.82 -17.21 -20.69
N THR A 2 80.60 -16.09 -19.99
CA THR A 2 80.70 -16.01 -18.52
C THR A 2 79.53 -16.73 -17.83
N THR A 3 79.80 -17.46 -16.75
CA THR A 3 78.83 -18.21 -15.93
C THR A 3 77.67 -17.34 -15.43
N LYS A 4 77.92 -16.05 -15.19
CA LYS A 4 76.92 -15.02 -14.87
C LYS A 4 75.82 -14.90 -15.93
N MET A 5 76.16 -15.01 -17.21
CA MET A 5 75.22 -14.83 -18.32
C MET A 5 74.32 -16.06 -18.49
N LYS A 6 74.87 -17.27 -18.31
CA LYS A 6 74.08 -18.52 -18.26
C LYS A 6 73.07 -18.52 -17.10
N MET A 7 73.45 -18.00 -15.94
CA MET A 7 72.56 -17.95 -14.78
C MET A 7 71.40 -16.97 -14.99
N LYS A 8 71.65 -15.80 -15.57
CA LYS A 8 70.59 -14.84 -15.91
C LYS A 8 69.57 -15.40 -16.91
N ILE A 9 70.05 -16.10 -17.95
CA ILE A 9 69.17 -16.74 -18.95
C ILE A 9 68.33 -17.84 -18.30
N LYS A 10 68.95 -18.69 -17.46
CA LYS A 10 68.24 -19.77 -16.75
C LYS A 10 67.18 -19.23 -15.79
N ILE A 11 67.47 -18.13 -15.09
CA ILE A 11 66.52 -17.45 -14.19
C ILE A 11 65.38 -16.85 -15.00
N LYS A 12 65.66 -16.16 -16.11
CA LYS A 12 64.63 -15.51 -16.94
C LYS A 12 63.70 -16.53 -17.59
N ILE A 13 64.23 -17.67 -18.06
CA ILE A 13 63.43 -18.78 -18.58
C ILE A 13 62.61 -19.41 -17.45
N LYS A 14 63.21 -19.63 -16.26
CA LYS A 14 62.49 -20.20 -15.11
C LYS A 14 61.39 -19.27 -14.55
N MET A 15 61.55 -17.96 -14.69
CA MET A 15 60.53 -16.97 -14.36
C MET A 15 59.44 -16.89 -15.44
N ALA A 16 59.80 -17.03 -16.72
CA ALA A 16 58.85 -17.03 -17.83
C ALA A 16 57.89 -18.24 -17.79
N TRP A 17 58.36 -19.39 -17.31
CA TRP A 17 57.55 -20.60 -17.10
C TRP A 17 57.03 -20.75 -15.67
N ARG A 18 57.19 -19.74 -14.80
CA ARG A 18 56.58 -19.76 -13.48
C ARG A 18 55.11 -19.41 -13.64
N GLU A 19 54.29 -20.44 -13.71
CA GLU A 19 52.84 -20.30 -13.75
C GLU A 19 52.38 -19.44 -12.55
N PRO A 20 51.56 -18.41 -12.80
CA PRO A 20 50.95 -17.66 -11.72
C PRO A 20 50.03 -18.60 -10.93
N GLN A 21 50.24 -18.67 -9.61
CA GLN A 21 49.38 -19.44 -8.72
C GLN A 21 47.90 -19.03 -8.96
N PRO A 22 46.98 -19.96 -9.24
CA PRO A 22 45.57 -19.65 -9.50
C PRO A 22 44.91 -19.13 -8.22
N GLY A 23 45.05 -17.83 -7.99
CA GLY A 23 44.58 -17.18 -6.76
C GLY A 23 45.15 -15.80 -6.45
N THR A 24 46.06 -15.27 -7.28
CA THR A 24 46.68 -13.96 -7.03
C THR A 24 46.59 -13.02 -8.23
N SER A 25 45.38 -12.53 -8.51
CA SER A 25 45.17 -11.31 -9.30
C SER A 25 43.83 -10.72 -8.86
N GLY A 26 43.76 -9.41 -8.63
CA GLY A 26 42.61 -8.68 -8.06
C GLY A 26 41.31 -8.68 -8.88
N VAL A 27 41.02 -9.73 -9.63
CA VAL A 27 39.71 -10.04 -10.20
C VAL A 27 39.20 -11.26 -9.45
N LYS A 28 38.16 -11.06 -8.64
CA LYS A 28 37.49 -12.17 -7.96
C LYS A 28 36.99 -13.12 -9.05
N PRO A 29 37.35 -14.42 -9.06
CA PRO A 29 36.84 -15.32 -10.09
C PRO A 29 35.31 -15.29 -10.03
N ILE A 30 34.65 -15.21 -11.19
CA ILE A 30 33.18 -15.08 -11.31
C ILE A 30 32.47 -16.12 -10.43
N ARG A 31 33.04 -17.33 -10.30
CA ARG A 31 32.57 -18.39 -9.42
C ARG A 31 32.53 -17.99 -7.93
N ILE A 32 33.59 -17.36 -7.40
CA ILE A 32 33.65 -16.92 -5.99
C ILE A 32 32.82 -15.64 -5.78
N ALA A 33 32.70 -14.79 -6.80
CA ALA A 33 31.80 -13.63 -6.77
C ALA A 33 30.32 -14.06 -6.74
N TYR A 34 29.94 -15.07 -7.53
CA TYR A 34 28.61 -15.68 -7.53
C TYR A 34 28.31 -16.35 -6.18
N VAL A 35 29.22 -17.17 -5.65
CA VAL A 35 29.06 -17.81 -4.33
C VAL A 35 28.95 -16.79 -3.20
N ARG A 36 29.68 -15.66 -3.26
CA ARG A 36 29.54 -14.56 -2.29
C ARG A 36 28.24 -13.78 -2.44
N SER A 37 27.75 -13.60 -3.67
CA SER A 37 26.47 -12.97 -3.98
C SER A 37 25.28 -13.83 -3.51
N LEU A 38 25.39 -15.16 -3.62
CA LEU A 38 24.37 -16.10 -3.16
C LEU A 38 24.32 -16.24 -1.63
N GLY A 39 25.42 -15.98 -0.93
CA GLY A 39 25.47 -15.99 0.54
C GLY A 39 24.77 -14.79 1.20
N GLN A 40 24.35 -13.79 0.42
CA GLN A 40 23.75 -12.55 0.90
C GLN A 40 22.24 -12.50 0.60
N VAL A 41 21.53 -13.60 0.83
CA VAL A 41 20.06 -13.55 0.93
C VAL A 41 19.74 -12.79 2.21
N LYS A 42 19.64 -11.46 2.10
CA LYS A 42 19.15 -10.60 3.18
C LYS A 42 17.76 -11.13 3.52
N LYS A 43 17.61 -11.76 4.68
CA LYS A 43 16.31 -12.20 5.18
C LYS A 43 15.43 -10.96 5.24
N GLN A 44 14.47 -10.87 4.32
CA GLN A 44 13.51 -9.78 4.32
C GLN A 44 12.72 -9.89 5.62
N PRO A 45 12.56 -8.81 6.39
CA PRO A 45 11.76 -8.86 7.60
C PRO A 45 10.35 -9.34 7.23
N GLN A 46 9.94 -10.43 7.88
CA GLN A 46 8.65 -11.06 7.68
C GLN A 46 7.79 -10.64 8.86
N PHE A 47 6.63 -10.07 8.60
CA PHE A 47 5.65 -9.71 9.63
C PHE A 47 4.45 -10.64 9.48
N ALA A 48 4.12 -11.38 10.54
CA ALA A 48 3.04 -12.38 10.53
C ALA A 48 3.11 -13.39 9.37
N GLY A 49 4.32 -13.82 8.99
CA GLY A 49 4.55 -14.77 7.89
C GLY A 49 4.56 -14.17 6.48
N PHE A 50 4.15 -12.89 6.32
CA PHE A 50 4.22 -12.19 5.04
C PHE A 50 5.49 -11.35 4.92
N PRO A 51 6.19 -11.39 3.78
CA PRO A 51 7.35 -10.53 3.58
C PRO A 51 6.90 -9.07 3.42
N LEU A 52 7.62 -8.14 4.06
CA LEU A 52 7.22 -6.72 4.12
C LEU A 52 6.95 -6.10 2.73
N LYS A 53 7.74 -6.47 1.72
CA LYS A 53 7.58 -6.06 0.32
C LYS A 53 6.21 -6.41 -0.28
N THR A 54 5.61 -7.50 0.18
CA THR A 54 4.33 -8.00 -0.32
C THR A 54 3.20 -7.26 0.37
N VAL A 55 3.31 -7.04 1.68
CA VAL A 55 2.35 -6.26 2.47
C VAL A 55 2.25 -4.83 1.97
N THR A 56 3.38 -4.17 1.67
CA THR A 56 3.35 -2.79 1.15
C THR A 56 2.66 -2.71 -0.20
N ARG A 57 2.96 -3.63 -1.12
CA ARG A 57 2.34 -3.66 -2.46
C ARG A 57 0.83 -3.90 -2.40
N TYR A 58 0.38 -4.88 -1.64
CA TYR A 58 -1.05 -5.15 -1.51
C TYR A 58 -1.75 -4.08 -0.66
N GLY A 59 -1.07 -3.52 0.35
CA GLY A 59 -1.57 -2.41 1.15
C GLY A 59 -1.87 -1.18 0.31
N THR A 60 -0.98 -0.82 -0.63
CA THR A 60 -1.21 0.31 -1.55
C THR A 60 -2.39 0.09 -2.50
N ILE A 61 -2.60 -1.14 -2.95
CA ILE A 61 -3.71 -1.46 -3.83
C ILE A 61 -5.02 -1.45 -3.02
N ALA A 62 -5.03 -2.10 -1.85
CA ALA A 62 -6.18 -2.15 -0.97
C ALA A 62 -6.60 -0.76 -0.47
N SER A 63 -5.66 0.15 -0.22
CA SER A 63 -6.01 1.52 0.18
C SER A 63 -6.70 2.29 -0.94
N ALA A 64 -6.27 2.13 -2.19
CA ALA A 64 -6.92 2.76 -3.35
C ALA A 64 -8.36 2.25 -3.55
N PHE A 65 -8.56 0.94 -3.44
CA PHE A 65 -9.89 0.35 -3.48
C PHE A 65 -10.75 0.77 -2.28
N GLY A 66 -10.19 0.79 -1.07
CA GLY A 66 -10.89 1.19 0.15
C GLY A 66 -11.35 2.65 0.11
N ALA A 67 -10.49 3.56 -0.36
CA ALA A 67 -10.84 4.97 -0.53
C ALA A 67 -11.97 5.15 -1.55
N THR A 68 -11.84 4.52 -2.72
CA THR A 68 -12.84 4.63 -3.80
C THR A 68 -14.17 4.00 -3.39
N ALA A 69 -14.13 2.80 -2.79
CA ALA A 69 -15.32 2.11 -2.28
C ALA A 69 -15.99 2.87 -1.14
N GLY A 70 -15.22 3.51 -0.25
CA GLY A 70 -15.74 4.35 0.82
C GLY A 70 -16.49 5.56 0.27
N ILE A 71 -15.91 6.28 -0.69
CA ILE A 71 -16.57 7.43 -1.34
C ILE A 71 -17.84 6.96 -2.07
N PHE A 72 -17.75 5.87 -2.81
CA PHE A 72 -18.89 5.28 -3.53
C PHE A 72 -20.03 4.89 -2.57
N ALA A 73 -19.70 4.22 -1.46
CA ALA A 73 -20.66 3.82 -0.45
C ALA A 73 -21.33 5.03 0.20
N VAL A 74 -20.57 6.05 0.57
CA VAL A 74 -21.13 7.28 1.15
C VAL A 74 -22.07 7.99 0.17
N PHE A 75 -21.74 8.01 -1.13
CA PHE A 75 -22.61 8.60 -2.16
C PHE A 75 -23.92 7.80 -2.32
N PHE A 76 -23.84 6.47 -2.38
CA PHE A 76 -25.01 5.62 -2.58
C PHE A 76 -25.92 5.53 -1.35
N PHE A 77 -25.33 5.54 -0.14
CA PHE A 77 -26.08 5.60 1.11
C PHE A 77 -26.60 6.99 1.47
N GLY A 78 -26.35 8.01 0.64
CA GLY A 78 -26.98 9.33 0.79
C GLY A 78 -28.51 9.31 0.71
N GLU A 79 -29.10 8.25 0.15
CA GLU A 79 -30.55 8.00 0.17
C GLU A 79 -31.06 7.54 1.55
N VAL A 80 -30.20 6.95 2.39
CA VAL A 80 -30.57 6.58 3.76
C VAL A 80 -30.47 7.82 4.65
N PRO A 81 -31.56 8.23 5.33
CA PRO A 81 -31.59 9.49 6.07
C PRO A 81 -30.57 9.56 7.21
N ARG A 82 -30.05 8.41 7.68
CA ARG A 82 -29.06 8.33 8.75
C ARG A 82 -27.65 8.71 8.30
N VAL A 83 -27.17 8.16 7.19
CA VAL A 83 -25.82 8.46 6.67
C VAL A 83 -25.72 9.91 6.17
N ARG A 84 -26.82 10.45 5.62
CA ARG A 84 -26.91 11.84 5.19
C ARG A 84 -26.70 12.84 6.34
N LYS A 85 -27.43 12.65 7.44
CA LYS A 85 -27.34 13.53 8.61
C LYS A 85 -26.00 13.37 9.34
N ASP A 86 -25.51 12.14 9.47
CA ASP A 86 -24.37 11.85 10.33
C ASP A 86 -23.00 12.15 9.66
N ILE A 87 -22.88 11.96 8.34
CA ILE A 87 -21.58 12.09 7.64
C ILE A 87 -21.60 13.23 6.62
N LEU A 88 -22.62 13.31 5.77
CA LEU A 88 -22.64 14.26 4.66
C LEU A 88 -22.92 15.70 5.11
N MET A 89 -23.81 15.92 6.08
CA MET A 89 -24.09 17.25 6.62
C MET A 89 -22.96 17.82 7.50
N ASN A 90 -22.05 16.98 7.99
CA ASN A 90 -20.89 17.41 8.78
C ASN A 90 -19.68 17.87 7.94
N ILE A 91 -19.79 17.88 6.61
CA ILE A 91 -18.73 18.35 5.71
C ILE A 91 -18.88 19.88 5.54
N PRO A 92 -17.90 20.70 5.99
CA PRO A 92 -18.07 22.15 6.14
C PRO A 92 -18.28 22.93 4.83
N VAL A 93 -18.03 22.33 3.67
CA VAL A 93 -18.16 22.99 2.35
C VAL A 93 -19.44 22.59 1.62
N ILE A 94 -19.91 21.36 1.81
CA ILE A 94 -21.01 20.78 1.03
C ILE A 94 -22.22 20.38 1.90
N GLY A 95 -22.12 20.41 3.23
CA GLY A 95 -23.15 19.88 4.12
C GLY A 95 -24.56 20.47 3.92
N GLY A 96 -24.65 21.76 3.57
CA GLY A 96 -25.93 22.43 3.31
C GLY A 96 -26.67 21.96 2.06
N TYR A 97 -25.99 21.37 1.06
CA TYR A 97 -26.67 20.87 -0.16
C TYR A 97 -27.45 19.57 0.11
N TRP A 98 -27.09 18.83 1.16
CA TRP A 98 -27.77 17.58 1.53
C TRP A 98 -28.92 17.81 2.53
N GLU A 99 -29.20 19.05 2.92
CA GLU A 99 -30.34 19.37 3.78
C GLU A 99 -31.65 19.27 2.99
N ARG A 100 -32.51 18.31 3.38
CA ARG A 100 -33.87 18.20 2.84
C ARG A 100 -34.84 18.70 3.90
N SER A 101 -35.03 20.01 3.96
CA SER A 101 -36.05 20.63 4.80
C SER A 101 -37.42 20.24 4.24
N ILE A 102 -38.20 19.47 5.01
CA ILE A 102 -39.60 19.28 4.69
C ILE A 102 -40.31 20.58 5.08
N PRO A 103 -40.95 21.29 4.13
CA PRO A 103 -41.72 22.47 4.48
C PRO A 103 -42.83 22.06 5.48
N PRO A 104 -43.10 22.88 6.51
CA PRO A 104 -43.97 22.49 7.63
C PRO A 104 -45.40 22.12 7.19
N GLU A 105 -45.85 22.57 6.03
CA GLU A 105 -47.14 22.24 5.41
C GLU A 105 -47.29 20.79 4.90
N ASP A 106 -46.20 20.08 4.58
CA ASP A 106 -46.24 18.70 4.06
C ASP A 106 -46.10 17.64 5.18
N ASN A 107 -45.91 18.10 6.41
CA ASN A 107 -45.86 17.24 7.58
C ASN A 107 -47.31 16.91 7.95
N VAL A 108 -47.87 15.84 7.38
CA VAL A 108 -49.11 15.21 7.88
C VAL A 108 -48.86 14.71 9.29
N SER A 109 -48.98 15.63 10.24
CA SER A 109 -48.69 15.43 11.62
C SER A 109 -49.86 14.66 12.23
N THR A 110 -49.57 13.61 12.99
CA THR A 110 -50.59 12.78 13.65
C THR A 110 -51.51 13.56 14.61
N SER A 111 -51.23 14.85 14.83
CA SER A 111 -52.10 15.85 15.46
C SER A 111 -53.32 16.24 14.63
N ASP A 112 -53.28 16.16 13.30
CA ASP A 112 -54.42 16.54 12.43
C ASP A 112 -55.59 15.55 12.54
N ILE A 113 -55.30 14.26 12.73
CA ILE A 113 -56.34 13.22 12.95
C ILE A 113 -57.02 13.39 14.32
N ARG A 114 -56.30 13.91 15.34
CA ARG A 114 -56.89 14.19 16.66
C ARG A 114 -57.87 15.36 16.62
N CYS A 115 -57.69 16.33 15.73
CA CYS A 115 -58.64 17.42 15.54
C CYS A 115 -59.93 16.99 14.81
N LEU A 116 -59.86 16.01 13.90
CA LEU A 116 -61.06 15.44 13.25
C LEU A 116 -61.88 14.52 14.17
N LEU A 117 -61.26 13.90 15.18
CA LEU A 117 -61.94 13.07 16.18
C LEU A 117 -62.36 13.84 17.46
N ALA A 118 -62.02 15.12 17.59
CA ALA A 118 -62.33 15.95 18.77
C ALA A 118 -63.68 16.69 18.71
N HIS A 119 -64.62 16.24 17.87
CA HIS A 119 -66.03 16.65 17.96
C HIS A 119 -66.87 15.57 18.65
N PRO A 120 -66.97 15.56 20.00
CA PRO A 120 -68.12 14.97 20.66
C PRO A 120 -69.31 15.94 20.56
N MET A 121 -70.45 15.42 20.08
CA MET A 121 -71.78 16.04 20.00
C MET A 121 -72.05 17.01 18.85
N ILE A 122 -72.95 16.59 17.94
CA ILE A 122 -74.33 17.11 17.82
C ILE A 122 -75.20 15.93 17.39
N ILE A 123 -75.86 15.31 18.38
CA ILE A 123 -77.14 14.60 18.21
C ILE A 123 -78.17 15.58 18.75
N ILE A 124 -78.95 16.20 17.85
CA ILE A 124 -80.35 16.60 18.03
C ILE A 124 -80.99 16.41 16.66
#